data_AF-A0AAD3DXU5-F1
#
_entry.id   AF-A0AAD3DXU5-F1
#
_cell.length_a   1.000
_cell.length_b   1.000
_cell.length_c   1.000
_cell.angle_alpha   90.00
_cell.angle_beta   90.00
_cell.angle_gamma   90.00
#
_symmetry.space_group_name_H-M   'P 1'
#
loop_
_entity.id
_entity.type
_entity.pdbx_description
1 polymer ?
#
loop_
_entity_poly.entity_id
_entity_poly.type
_entity_poly.pdbx_seq_one_letter_code
_entity_poly.pdbx_strand_id
1 'polypeptide(L)'
;TLAGLMTLESAAANEVGVDSAWRGAEAYHFWLLAHRQLYGGNVDLAMRTALHLREYEDLLDPVEIYSFLALAAFYNQFFGQCSKAFIKLESMPSIPADKREAFADLAMSIFLKHPPADPRALRETRTKKGGPGGGVGGSALDALLEDLGGGKEQVCVASGRIVRDGNVVRCKTCKHLSITHELHGSSVCPLCHGTLERPAVGGRGVGGGGVGGSSGKAPLPPMYGGY
;
A
#
# COMPACT_ATOMS: atom_id res chain seq x y z
N THR A 1 16.27 3.12 -39.06
CA THR A 1 15.82 2.00 -39.92
C THR A 1 14.52 1.44 -39.37
N LEU A 2 13.65 0.88 -40.22
CA LEU A 2 12.32 0.40 -39.80
C LEU A 2 12.40 -0.73 -38.74
N ALA A 3 13.42 -1.59 -38.84
CA ALA A 3 13.75 -2.60 -37.82
C ALA A 3 14.02 -2.01 -36.41
N GLY A 4 14.54 -0.78 -36.31
CA GLY A 4 14.75 -0.09 -35.03
C GLY A 4 13.44 0.37 -34.39
N LEU A 5 12.39 0.61 -35.17
CA LEU A 5 11.06 0.98 -34.65
C LEU A 5 10.32 -0.26 -34.14
N MET A 6 10.34 -1.36 -34.92
CA MET A 6 9.73 -2.64 -34.53
C MET A 6 10.35 -3.26 -33.27
N THR A 7 11.65 -3.08 -33.05
CA THR A 7 12.32 -3.55 -31.81
C THR A 7 11.92 -2.73 -30.59
N LEU A 8 11.73 -1.41 -30.73
CA LEU A 8 11.21 -0.55 -29.66
C LEU A 8 9.74 -0.85 -29.36
N GLU A 9 8.93 -1.10 -30.38
CA GLU A 9 7.50 -1.45 -30.24
C GLU A 9 7.33 -2.84 -29.59
N SER A 10 8.17 -3.82 -29.93
CA SER A 10 8.21 -5.13 -29.27
C SER A 10 8.70 -5.05 -27.82
N ALA A 11 9.67 -4.20 -27.53
CA ALA A 11 10.12 -3.94 -26.16
C ALA A 11 9.04 -3.25 -25.33
N ALA A 12 8.36 -2.25 -25.89
CA ALA A 12 7.25 -1.55 -25.25
C ALA A 12 6.04 -2.49 -25.02
N ALA A 13 5.71 -3.37 -25.96
CA ALA A 13 4.67 -4.38 -25.77
C ALA A 13 5.00 -5.35 -24.63
N ASN A 14 6.27 -5.76 -24.51
CA ASN A 14 6.73 -6.56 -23.38
C ASN A 14 6.70 -5.78 -22.05
N GLU A 15 7.06 -4.49 -22.03
CA GLU A 15 6.93 -3.66 -20.82
C GLU A 15 5.47 -3.47 -20.41
N VAL A 16 4.55 -3.22 -21.35
CA VAL A 16 3.10 -3.12 -21.08
C VAL A 16 2.55 -4.46 -20.54
N GLY A 17 2.98 -5.59 -21.09
CA GLY A 17 2.59 -6.92 -20.59
C GLY A 17 3.13 -7.23 -19.20
N VAL A 18 4.37 -6.82 -18.88
CA VAL A 18 5.00 -7.06 -17.58
C VAL A 18 4.47 -6.10 -16.51
N ASP A 19 4.28 -4.82 -16.83
CA ASP A 19 3.67 -3.85 -15.91
C ASP A 19 2.18 -4.22 -15.63
N SER A 20 1.47 -4.79 -16.63
CA SER A 20 0.14 -5.39 -16.44
C SER A 20 0.17 -6.60 -15.49
N ALA A 21 1.14 -7.51 -15.64
CA ALA A 21 1.31 -8.65 -14.74
C ALA A 21 1.63 -8.22 -13.30
N TRP A 22 2.47 -7.21 -13.12
CA TRP A 22 2.76 -6.66 -11.79
C TRP A 22 1.55 -6.00 -11.14
N ARG A 23 0.70 -5.30 -11.91
CA ARG A 23 -0.53 -4.71 -11.39
C ARG A 23 -1.51 -5.77 -10.85
N GLY A 24 -1.61 -6.91 -11.53
CA GLY A 24 -2.34 -8.09 -11.03
C GLY A 24 -1.80 -8.59 -9.69
N ALA A 25 -0.48 -8.82 -9.60
CA ALA A 25 0.16 -9.27 -8.37
C ALA A 25 0.03 -8.24 -7.22
N GLU A 26 0.13 -6.95 -7.53
CA GLU A 26 0.05 -5.84 -6.58
C GLU A 26 -1.35 -5.73 -5.94
N ALA A 27 -2.42 -5.88 -6.73
CA ALA A 27 -3.80 -5.88 -6.22
C ALA A 27 -4.01 -6.95 -5.13
N TYR A 28 -3.66 -8.21 -5.44
CA TYR A 28 -3.78 -9.32 -4.49
C TYR A 28 -2.79 -9.22 -3.32
N HIS A 29 -1.60 -8.67 -3.55
CA HIS A 29 -0.63 -8.38 -2.48
C HIS A 29 -1.21 -7.37 -1.46
N PHE A 30 -1.76 -6.25 -1.92
CA PHE A 30 -2.39 -5.28 -1.02
C PHE A 30 -3.67 -5.83 -0.37
N TRP A 31 -4.43 -6.69 -1.05
CA TRP A 31 -5.60 -7.38 -0.49
C TRP A 31 -5.22 -8.24 0.72
N LEU A 32 -4.20 -9.09 0.55
CA LEU A 32 -3.68 -9.94 1.62
C LEU A 32 -2.99 -9.13 2.73
N LEU A 33 -2.28 -8.05 2.37
CA LEU A 33 -1.64 -7.16 3.34
C LEU A 33 -2.68 -6.46 4.22
N ALA A 34 -3.77 -5.93 3.64
CA ALA A 34 -4.83 -5.26 4.38
C ALA A 34 -5.52 -6.21 5.37
N HIS A 35 -5.84 -7.44 4.94
CA HIS A 35 -6.37 -8.49 5.82
C HIS A 35 -5.40 -8.82 6.95
N ARG A 36 -4.11 -9.03 6.66
CA ARG A 36 -3.08 -9.31 7.67
C ARG A 36 -2.94 -8.16 8.67
N GLN A 37 -3.04 -6.91 8.22
CA GLN A 37 -3.03 -5.73 9.10
C GLN A 37 -4.25 -5.71 10.02
N LEU A 38 -5.45 -6.00 9.51
CA LEU A 38 -6.68 -6.03 10.29
C LEU A 38 -6.66 -7.12 11.35
N TYR A 39 -6.33 -8.37 10.97
CA TYR A 39 -6.19 -9.49 11.91
C TYR A 39 -5.03 -9.28 12.90
N GLY A 40 -4.00 -8.53 12.51
CA GLY A 40 -2.91 -8.11 13.39
C GLY A 40 -3.23 -6.92 14.31
N GLY A 41 -4.48 -6.44 14.33
CA GLY A 41 -4.92 -5.30 15.17
C GLY A 41 -4.48 -3.92 14.66
N ASN A 42 -3.78 -3.84 13.52
CA ASN A 42 -3.31 -2.59 12.93
C ASN A 42 -4.41 -1.93 12.07
N VAL A 43 -5.53 -1.60 12.70
CA VAL A 43 -6.77 -1.12 12.05
C VAL A 43 -6.54 0.12 11.17
N ASP A 44 -5.67 1.04 11.59
CA ASP A 44 -5.32 2.24 10.80
C ASP A 44 -4.60 1.90 9.50
N LEU A 45 -3.64 0.97 9.54
CA LEU A 45 -2.93 0.52 8.34
C LEU A 45 -3.86 -0.27 7.43
N ALA A 46 -4.69 -1.16 7.99
CA ALA A 46 -5.66 -1.93 7.24
C ALA A 46 -6.63 -1.03 6.45
N MET A 47 -7.15 0.02 7.10
CA MET A 47 -8.03 1.01 6.46
C MET A 47 -7.29 1.80 5.36
N ARG A 48 -6.03 2.21 5.58
CA ARG A 48 -5.24 2.92 4.55
C ARG A 48 -4.95 2.05 3.33
N THR A 49 -4.59 0.78 3.54
CA THR A 49 -4.41 -0.19 2.45
C THR A 49 -5.73 -0.44 1.73
N ALA A 50 -6.86 -0.53 2.45
CA ALA A 50 -8.20 -0.62 1.86
C ALA A 50 -8.59 0.61 1.02
N LEU A 51 -8.16 1.82 1.41
CA LEU A 51 -8.39 3.04 0.62
C LEU A 51 -7.61 3.03 -0.70
N HIS A 52 -6.44 2.40 -0.75
CA HIS A 52 -5.65 2.21 -1.97
C HIS A 52 -6.22 1.10 -2.88
N LEU A 53 -6.80 0.04 -2.30
CA LEU A 53 -7.36 -1.09 -3.04
C LEU A 53 -8.45 -0.72 -4.07
N ARG A 54 -9.06 0.45 -3.94
CA ARG A 54 -10.02 1.00 -4.92
C ARG A 54 -9.39 1.35 -6.27
N GLU A 55 -8.06 1.50 -6.36
CA GLU A 55 -7.36 1.63 -7.64
C GLU A 55 -7.33 0.32 -8.44
N TYR A 56 -7.86 -0.78 -7.90
CA TYR A 56 -7.90 -2.12 -8.49
C TYR A 56 -9.34 -2.69 -8.62
N GLU A 57 -10.37 -1.82 -8.71
CA GLU A 57 -11.79 -2.18 -8.96
C GLU A 57 -12.02 -2.97 -10.27
N ASP A 58 -11.04 -3.01 -11.18
CA ASP A 58 -11.05 -3.78 -12.43
C ASP A 58 -10.42 -5.19 -12.30
N LEU A 59 -9.78 -5.49 -11.16
CA LEU A 59 -9.09 -6.76 -10.89
C LEU A 59 -9.67 -7.55 -9.70
N LEU A 60 -10.25 -6.84 -8.73
CA LEU A 60 -10.91 -7.38 -7.54
C LEU A 60 -12.38 -6.95 -7.55
N ASP A 61 -13.28 -7.76 -6.97
CA ASP A 61 -14.69 -7.39 -6.91
C ASP A 61 -14.88 -6.09 -6.10
N PRO A 62 -15.44 -5.02 -6.68
CA PRO A 62 -15.74 -3.79 -5.95
C PRO A 62 -16.60 -4.05 -4.71
N VAL A 63 -17.51 -5.03 -4.74
CA VAL A 63 -18.35 -5.37 -3.57
C VAL A 63 -17.46 -5.82 -2.40
N GLU A 64 -16.43 -6.63 -2.65
CA GLU A 64 -15.48 -7.07 -1.63
C GLU A 64 -14.60 -5.90 -1.15
N ILE A 65 -14.06 -5.08 -2.06
CA ILE A 65 -13.23 -3.91 -1.73
C ILE A 65 -13.98 -2.97 -0.77
N TYR A 66 -15.19 -2.55 -1.13
CA TYR A 66 -15.94 -1.58 -0.33
C TYR A 66 -16.52 -2.19 0.94
N SER A 67 -16.85 -3.49 0.96
CA SER A 67 -17.22 -4.19 2.20
C SER A 67 -16.06 -4.26 3.19
N PHE A 68 -14.85 -4.59 2.71
CA PHE A 68 -13.65 -4.60 3.56
C PHE A 68 -13.28 -3.19 4.03
N LEU A 69 -13.37 -2.18 3.16
CA LEU A 69 -13.13 -0.78 3.53
C LEU A 69 -14.11 -0.30 4.60
N ALA A 70 -15.42 -0.60 4.47
CA ALA A 70 -16.42 -0.26 5.47
C ALA A 70 -16.09 -0.88 6.85
N LEU A 71 -15.69 -2.17 6.85
CA LEU A 71 -15.28 -2.91 8.05
C LEU A 71 -14.02 -2.31 8.70
N ALA A 72 -12.96 -2.07 7.92
CA ALA A 72 -11.72 -1.50 8.43
C ALA A 72 -11.91 -0.06 8.94
N ALA A 73 -12.70 0.76 8.24
CA ALA A 73 -13.04 2.11 8.67
C ALA A 73 -13.89 2.13 9.96
N PHE A 74 -14.83 1.19 10.11
CA PHE A 74 -15.60 1.02 11.36
C PHE A 74 -14.69 0.70 12.54
N TYR A 75 -13.78 -0.27 12.42
CA TYR A 75 -12.83 -0.61 13.48
C TYR A 75 -11.83 0.50 13.79
N ASN A 76 -11.44 1.32 12.80
CA ASN A 76 -10.59 2.49 13.01
C ASN A 76 -11.35 3.74 13.51
N GLN A 77 -12.69 3.65 13.69
CA GLN A 77 -13.58 4.77 14.06
C GLN A 77 -13.63 5.94 13.05
N PHE A 78 -13.35 5.67 11.77
CA PHE A 78 -13.49 6.61 10.66
C PHE A 78 -14.87 6.48 10.01
N PHE A 79 -15.88 6.97 10.72
CA PHE A 79 -17.28 6.81 10.33
C PHE A 79 -17.67 7.58 9.06
N GLY A 80 -16.93 8.62 8.67
CA GLY A 80 -17.12 9.30 7.39
C GLY A 80 -16.63 8.46 6.21
N GLN A 81 -15.45 7.84 6.31
CA GLN A 81 -14.96 6.87 5.32
C GLN A 81 -15.90 5.64 5.24
N CYS A 82 -16.34 5.15 6.39
CA CYS A 82 -17.29 4.03 6.51
C CYS A 82 -18.62 4.35 5.79
N SER A 83 -19.21 5.52 6.04
CA SER A 83 -20.46 5.97 5.39
C SER A 83 -20.32 6.09 3.88
N LYS A 84 -19.22 6.68 3.38
CA LYS A 84 -18.93 6.75 1.94
C LYS A 84 -18.81 5.36 1.29
N ALA A 85 -18.26 4.37 1.99
CA ALA A 85 -18.19 2.99 1.50
C ALA A 85 -19.58 2.33 1.41
N PHE A 86 -20.45 2.52 2.41
CA PHE A 86 -21.84 2.07 2.35
C PHE A 86 -22.63 2.70 1.19
N ILE A 87 -22.53 4.03 1.01
CA ILE A 87 -23.17 4.74 -0.13
C ILE A 87 -22.73 4.14 -1.47
N LYS A 88 -21.44 3.83 -1.63
CA LYS A 88 -20.92 3.17 -2.84
C LYS A 88 -21.50 1.77 -3.01
N LEU A 89 -21.57 0.94 -1.96
CA LEU A 89 -22.20 -0.39 -2.02
C LEU A 89 -23.69 -0.31 -2.43
N GLU A 90 -24.47 0.58 -1.80
CA GLU A 90 -25.89 0.80 -2.13
C GLU A 90 -26.10 1.26 -3.59
N SER A 91 -25.15 2.03 -4.14
CA SER A 91 -25.19 2.50 -5.52
C SER A 91 -24.88 1.43 -6.58
N MET A 92 -24.32 0.27 -6.20
CA MET A 92 -23.89 -0.74 -7.18
C MET A 92 -25.08 -1.53 -7.77
N PRO A 93 -25.22 -1.57 -9.11
CA PRO A 93 -26.29 -2.34 -9.76
C PRO A 93 -26.02 -3.86 -9.77
N SER A 94 -24.80 -4.30 -9.47
CA SER A 94 -24.43 -5.71 -9.34
C SER A 94 -24.98 -6.37 -8.08
N ILE A 95 -25.39 -5.59 -7.08
CA ILE A 95 -25.87 -6.09 -5.79
C ILE A 95 -27.41 -6.24 -5.83
N PRO A 96 -27.98 -7.43 -5.51
CA PRO A 96 -29.42 -7.62 -5.48
C PRO A 96 -30.09 -6.71 -4.45
N ALA A 97 -31.36 -6.37 -4.66
CA ALA A 97 -32.11 -5.41 -3.83
C ALA A 97 -32.03 -5.75 -2.34
N ASP A 98 -32.30 -7.00 -1.98
CA ASP A 98 -32.31 -7.51 -0.59
C ASP A 98 -30.97 -7.28 0.13
N LYS A 99 -29.84 -7.39 -0.59
CA LYS A 99 -28.50 -7.11 -0.02
C LYS A 99 -28.24 -5.61 0.13
N ARG A 100 -28.77 -4.77 -0.77
CA ARG A 100 -28.66 -3.31 -0.65
C ARG A 100 -29.49 -2.77 0.52
N GLU A 101 -30.68 -3.34 0.74
CA GLU A 101 -31.50 -3.06 1.92
C GLU A 101 -30.76 -3.45 3.21
N ALA A 102 -30.17 -4.64 3.27
CA ALA A 102 -29.35 -5.07 4.41
C ALA A 102 -28.12 -4.16 4.67
N PHE A 103 -27.50 -3.60 3.62
CA PHE A 103 -26.43 -2.60 3.79
C PHE A 103 -26.96 -1.28 4.36
N ALA A 104 -28.10 -0.79 3.87
CA ALA A 104 -28.73 0.44 4.37
C ALA A 104 -29.18 0.32 5.84
N ASP A 105 -29.77 -0.81 6.23
CA ASP A 105 -30.13 -1.11 7.62
C ASP A 105 -28.91 -1.15 8.54
N LEU A 106 -27.83 -1.81 8.09
CA LEU A 106 -26.57 -1.86 8.84
C LEU A 106 -25.97 -0.46 8.99
N ALA A 107 -25.90 0.32 7.91
CA ALA A 107 -25.45 1.70 7.91
C ALA A 107 -26.27 2.56 8.90
N MET A 108 -27.60 2.49 8.86
CA MET A 108 -28.47 3.20 9.79
C MET A 108 -28.21 2.79 11.25
N SER A 109 -28.04 1.48 11.53
CA SER A 109 -27.77 0.98 12.89
C SER A 109 -26.44 1.47 13.49
N ILE A 110 -25.46 1.76 12.63
CA ILE A 110 -24.16 2.32 12.99
C ILE A 110 -24.27 3.84 13.15
N PHE A 111 -24.80 4.54 12.14
CA PHE A 111 -24.74 6.01 12.08
C PHE A 111 -25.73 6.73 13.00
N LEU A 112 -26.77 6.04 13.50
CA LEU A 112 -27.60 6.52 14.61
C LEU A 112 -26.83 6.61 15.95
N LYS A 113 -25.76 5.82 16.13
CA LYS A 113 -24.92 5.81 17.33
C LYS A 113 -23.63 6.62 17.16
N HIS A 114 -23.11 6.65 15.94
CA HIS A 114 -21.83 7.26 15.61
C HIS A 114 -22.00 8.19 14.39
N PRO A 115 -21.97 9.53 14.56
CA PRO A 115 -22.14 10.43 13.42
C PRO A 115 -21.05 10.15 12.36
N PRO A 116 -21.38 10.21 11.06
CA PRO A 116 -20.44 9.88 9.97
C PRO A 116 -19.41 11.00 9.74
N ALA A 117 -18.53 11.18 10.73
CA ALA A 117 -17.49 12.18 10.78
C ALA A 117 -16.13 11.54 11.07
N ASP A 118 -15.14 11.90 10.26
CA ASP A 118 -13.78 11.37 10.40
C ASP A 118 -12.95 12.23 11.37
N PRO A 119 -12.15 11.61 12.27
CA PRO A 119 -11.12 12.32 13.01
C PRO A 119 -10.17 13.11 12.09
N ARG A 120 -9.75 14.30 12.51
CA ARG A 120 -8.81 15.17 11.76
C ARG A 120 -7.43 14.54 11.45
N ALA A 121 -7.17 13.34 11.96
CA ALA A 121 -5.93 12.58 11.79
C ALA A 121 -5.69 12.10 10.34
N LEU A 122 -6.73 11.95 9.48
CA LEU A 122 -6.57 11.54 8.07
C LEU A 122 -5.93 12.60 7.14
N ARG A 123 -5.13 13.51 7.69
CA ARG A 123 -4.34 14.49 6.94
C ARG A 123 -3.29 13.87 6.01
N GLU A 124 -3.12 12.55 6.06
CA GLU A 124 -2.12 11.86 5.25
C GLU A 124 -2.61 11.46 3.85
N THR A 125 -3.90 11.15 3.68
CA THR A 125 -4.52 10.96 2.35
C THR A 125 -5.05 12.26 1.77
N ARG A 126 -5.46 13.22 2.62
CA ARG A 126 -6.01 14.50 2.18
C ARG A 126 -4.93 15.45 1.63
N THR A 127 -4.52 15.21 0.38
CA THR A 127 -3.79 16.20 -0.41
C THR A 127 -4.64 17.48 -0.50
N LYS A 128 -4.07 18.61 -0.05
CA LYS A 128 -4.77 19.90 0.02
C LYS A 128 -4.91 20.51 -1.37
N LYS A 129 -5.82 20.01 -2.21
CA LYS A 129 -6.09 20.57 -3.54
C LYS A 129 -7.00 21.80 -3.49
N GLY A 130 -6.53 22.83 -2.77
CA GLY A 130 -7.00 24.20 -2.93
C GLY A 130 -6.28 24.87 -4.09
N GLY A 131 -6.51 24.40 -5.31
CA GLY A 131 -5.91 24.92 -6.54
C GLY A 131 -6.96 25.03 -7.65
N PRO A 132 -7.14 26.21 -8.29
CA PRO A 132 -8.20 26.41 -9.27
C PRO A 132 -7.85 25.71 -10.60
N GLY A 133 -8.48 24.57 -10.86
CA GLY A 133 -8.36 23.82 -12.12
C GLY A 133 -8.21 22.32 -11.92
N GLY A 134 -9.31 21.59 -12.12
CA GLY A 134 -9.29 20.13 -12.17
C GLY A 134 -10.66 19.51 -12.31
N GLY A 135 -10.94 18.91 -13.47
CA GLY A 135 -11.97 17.88 -13.64
C GLY A 135 -13.44 18.34 -13.61
N VAL A 136 -13.94 18.87 -14.72
CA VAL A 136 -15.39 18.81 -15.01
C VAL A 136 -15.67 17.44 -15.63
N GLY A 137 -16.43 16.57 -14.94
CA GLY A 137 -16.85 15.29 -15.54
C GLY A 137 -17.23 14.13 -14.61
N GLY A 138 -16.99 14.20 -13.30
CA GLY A 138 -17.38 13.14 -12.35
C GLY A 138 -18.83 13.27 -11.86
N SER A 139 -19.45 12.14 -11.50
CA SER A 139 -20.70 12.16 -10.73
C SER A 139 -20.46 12.65 -9.29
N ALA A 140 -21.53 13.01 -8.57
CA ALA A 140 -21.41 13.36 -7.15
C ALA A 140 -20.82 12.21 -6.29
N LEU A 141 -21.01 10.96 -6.73
CA LEU A 141 -20.39 9.78 -6.13
C LEU A 141 -18.89 9.74 -6.42
N ASP A 142 -18.45 10.03 -7.65
CA ASP A 142 -17.02 10.04 -8.00
C ASP A 142 -16.27 11.13 -7.22
N ALA A 143 -16.86 12.31 -7.05
CA ALA A 143 -16.29 13.36 -6.19
C ALA A 143 -16.18 12.94 -4.71
N LEU A 144 -17.12 12.14 -4.20
CA LEU A 144 -17.04 11.55 -2.85
C LEU A 144 -15.92 10.49 -2.75
N LEU A 145 -15.69 9.73 -3.83
CA LEU A 145 -14.63 8.73 -3.95
C LEU A 145 -13.23 9.34 -4.16
N GLU A 146 -13.13 10.51 -4.82
CA GLU A 146 -11.89 11.27 -4.92
C GLU A 146 -11.46 11.84 -3.56
N ASP A 147 -12.38 12.33 -2.72
CA ASP A 147 -12.08 12.77 -1.33
C ASP A 147 -11.83 11.60 -0.35
N LEU A 148 -11.91 10.34 -0.81
CA LEU A 148 -11.31 9.17 -0.14
C LEU A 148 -9.87 8.89 -0.62
N GLY A 149 -9.48 9.40 -1.79
CA GLY A 149 -8.24 9.08 -2.49
C GLY A 149 -7.00 9.79 -1.95
N GLY A 150 -5.90 9.05 -1.80
CA GLY A 150 -4.58 9.62 -2.02
C GLY A 150 -4.39 9.94 -3.49
N GLY A 151 -3.37 10.73 -3.84
CA GLY A 151 -3.04 10.97 -5.25
C GLY A 151 -2.39 9.74 -5.91
N LYS A 152 -1.78 9.93 -7.09
CA LYS A 152 -0.82 8.97 -7.69
C LYS A 152 0.50 8.88 -6.90
N GLU A 153 0.40 8.90 -5.58
CA GLU A 153 1.51 8.84 -4.64
C GLU A 153 1.92 7.38 -4.52
N GLN A 154 3.22 7.07 -4.68
CA GLN A 154 3.66 5.67 -4.69
C GLN A 154 3.41 5.05 -3.31
N VAL A 155 2.78 3.87 -3.26
CA VAL A 155 2.49 3.18 -2.00
C VAL A 155 3.64 2.25 -1.62
N CYS A 156 3.93 2.17 -0.32
CA CYS A 156 4.91 1.27 0.24
C CYS A 156 4.40 -0.18 0.18
N VAL A 157 4.96 -0.98 -0.71
CA VAL A 157 4.65 -2.42 -0.83
C VAL A 157 4.79 -3.18 0.49
N ALA A 158 5.71 -2.78 1.37
CA ALA A 158 5.88 -3.42 2.69
C ALA A 158 4.75 -3.15 3.71
N SER A 159 4.01 -2.03 3.60
CA SER A 159 3.12 -1.57 4.69
C SER A 159 1.82 -0.88 4.26
N GLY A 160 1.58 -0.66 2.96
CA GLY A 160 0.41 0.09 2.47
C GLY A 160 0.43 1.59 2.78
N ARG A 161 1.51 2.12 3.38
CA ARG A 161 1.65 3.55 3.65
C ARG A 161 2.03 4.33 2.41
N ILE A 162 1.49 5.54 2.26
CA ILE A 162 1.91 6.51 1.25
C ILE A 162 3.39 6.82 1.43
N VAL A 163 4.18 6.73 0.35
CA VAL A 163 5.58 7.17 0.37
C VAL A 163 5.61 8.69 0.36
N ARG A 164 6.16 9.24 1.44
CA ARG A 164 6.52 10.66 1.59
C ARG A 164 8.04 10.70 1.70
N ASP A 165 8.67 11.66 1.02
CA ASP A 165 10.10 11.62 0.68
C ASP A 165 11.04 11.25 1.84
N GLY A 166 11.88 10.23 1.62
CA GLY A 166 12.95 9.82 2.54
C GLY A 166 13.07 8.31 2.75
N ASN A 167 14.30 7.80 2.76
CA ASN A 167 14.65 6.41 3.08
C ASN A 167 13.75 5.35 2.40
N VAL A 168 13.61 5.41 1.09
CA VAL A 168 12.93 4.38 0.27
C VAL A 168 13.93 3.52 -0.50
N VAL A 169 13.55 2.28 -0.75
CA VAL A 169 14.22 1.38 -1.69
C VAL A 169 13.26 1.07 -2.84
N ARG A 170 13.73 1.21 -4.08
CA ARG A 170 13.02 0.75 -5.28
C ARG A 170 13.52 -0.64 -5.64
N CYS A 171 12.62 -1.60 -5.80
CA CYS A 171 12.99 -2.92 -6.30
C CYS A 171 13.40 -2.84 -7.77
N LYS A 172 14.52 -3.46 -8.15
CA LYS A 172 14.97 -3.52 -9.55
C LYS A 172 14.10 -4.44 -10.43
N THR A 173 13.40 -5.41 -9.84
CA THR A 173 12.59 -6.39 -10.56
C THR A 173 11.19 -5.88 -10.88
N CYS A 174 10.41 -5.46 -9.87
CA CYS A 174 9.03 -5.00 -10.07
C CYS A 174 8.89 -3.47 -10.16
N LYS A 175 9.97 -2.69 -10.01
CA LYS A 175 9.98 -1.20 -10.01
C LYS A 175 9.22 -0.54 -8.83
N HIS A 176 8.52 -1.28 -7.97
CA HIS A 176 7.81 -0.75 -6.77
C HIS A 176 8.73 -0.21 -5.68
N LEU A 177 8.16 0.65 -4.81
CA LEU A 177 8.83 1.20 -3.64
C LEU A 177 8.53 0.42 -2.35
N SER A 178 9.48 0.44 -1.43
CA SER A 178 9.27 0.10 -0.02
C SER A 178 10.04 1.07 0.87
N ILE A 179 9.40 1.53 1.94
CA ILE A 179 10.03 2.37 2.96
C ILE A 179 11.01 1.50 3.77
N THR A 180 12.24 1.97 3.96
CA THR A 180 13.36 1.14 4.46
C THR A 180 13.15 0.63 5.89
N HIS A 181 12.39 1.35 6.72
CA HIS A 181 12.06 0.91 8.08
C HIS A 181 10.95 -0.15 8.09
N GLU A 182 9.97 -0.06 7.18
CA GLU A 182 8.85 -1.00 7.02
C GLU A 182 9.30 -2.38 6.51
N LEU A 183 10.49 -2.46 5.91
CA LEU A 183 11.11 -3.74 5.55
C LEU A 183 11.60 -4.54 6.76
N HIS A 184 11.66 -3.96 7.97
CA HIS A 184 12.08 -4.64 9.21
C HIS A 184 13.43 -5.38 9.11
N GLY A 185 14.34 -4.92 8.24
CA GLY A 185 15.64 -5.55 7.98
C GLY A 185 15.66 -6.56 6.82
N SER A 186 14.50 -6.88 6.23
CA SER A 186 14.41 -7.70 5.01
C SER A 186 15.26 -7.14 3.87
N SER A 187 16.02 -8.02 3.22
CA SER A 187 16.74 -7.78 1.98
C SER A 187 15.99 -8.27 0.73
N VAL A 188 14.71 -8.64 0.86
CA VAL A 188 13.85 -9.12 -0.24
C VAL A 188 12.59 -8.27 -0.38
N CYS A 189 12.15 -8.07 -1.62
CA CYS A 189 10.94 -7.32 -1.95
C CYS A 189 9.69 -8.08 -1.47
N PRO A 190 8.76 -7.45 -0.73
CA PRO A 190 7.56 -8.14 -0.26
C PRO A 190 6.58 -8.56 -1.38
N LEU A 191 6.65 -7.94 -2.57
CA LEU A 191 5.79 -8.26 -3.72
C LEU A 191 6.40 -9.34 -4.63
N CYS A 192 7.65 -9.18 -5.05
CA CYS A 192 8.29 -10.05 -6.05
C CYS A 192 9.40 -10.96 -5.51
N HIS A 193 9.70 -10.90 -4.21
CA HIS A 193 10.79 -11.61 -3.53
C HIS A 193 12.22 -11.37 -4.07
N GLY A 194 12.39 -10.53 -5.10
CA GLY A 194 13.69 -10.11 -5.61
C GLY A 194 14.54 -9.34 -4.58
N THR A 195 15.86 -9.49 -4.67
CA THR A 195 16.80 -8.85 -3.75
C THR A 195 16.72 -7.32 -3.80
N LEU A 196 16.70 -6.69 -2.63
CA LEU A 196 16.71 -5.25 -2.47
C LEU A 196 18.13 -4.75 -2.19
N GLU A 197 18.64 -3.88 -3.05
CA GLU A 197 19.86 -3.12 -2.77
C GLU A 197 19.57 -2.06 -1.72
N ARG A 198 19.96 -2.35 -0.48
CA ARG A 198 19.85 -1.38 0.61
C ARG A 198 20.88 -0.28 0.37
N PRO A 199 20.51 1.02 0.37
CA PRO A 199 21.50 2.08 0.37
C PRO A 199 22.41 1.88 1.58
N ALA A 200 23.73 1.86 1.35
CA ALA A 200 24.69 1.60 2.41
C ALA A 200 24.49 2.63 3.52
N VAL A 201 24.12 2.15 4.72
CA VAL A 201 24.10 3.00 5.91
C VAL A 201 25.51 3.53 6.08
N GLY A 202 25.69 4.83 5.86
CA GLY A 202 26.99 5.46 5.81
C GLY A 202 27.82 5.06 7.03
N GLY A 203 28.85 4.25 6.81
CA GLY A 203 29.73 3.80 7.88
C GLY A 203 30.30 5.04 8.55
N ARG A 204 30.06 5.19 9.86
CA ARG A 204 30.70 6.26 10.63
C ARG A 204 32.21 6.07 10.48
N GLY A 205 32.85 7.00 9.81
CA GLY A 205 34.30 6.96 9.60
C GLY A 205 35.01 7.02 10.95
N VAL A 206 35.53 5.88 11.40
CA VAL A 206 36.50 5.85 12.49
C VAL A 206 37.87 6.10 11.85
N GLY A 207 38.17 7.40 11.67
CA GLY A 207 39.48 7.84 11.20
C GLY A 207 40.47 7.95 12.35
N GLY A 208 41.68 7.41 12.16
CA GLY A 208 42.90 7.81 12.87
C GLY A 208 43.15 7.15 14.22
N GLY A 209 44.17 6.28 14.27
CA GLY A 209 44.65 5.65 15.51
C GLY A 209 45.75 4.64 15.25
N GLY A 210 46.85 5.06 14.62
CA GLY A 210 47.95 4.15 14.28
C GLY A 210 48.81 3.77 15.49
N VAL A 211 49.04 2.47 15.69
CA VAL A 211 50.12 1.92 16.52
C VAL A 211 50.66 0.67 15.82
N GLY A 212 51.98 0.53 15.71
CA GLY A 212 52.60 -0.62 15.04
C GLY A 212 53.09 -1.70 15.99
N GLY A 213 53.56 -2.82 15.43
CA GLY A 213 54.53 -3.71 16.10
C GLY A 213 54.06 -5.12 16.48
N SER A 214 54.71 -6.10 15.85
CA SER A 214 55.02 -7.45 16.39
C SER A 214 53.91 -8.49 16.65
N SER A 215 53.87 -9.45 15.72
CA SER A 215 54.04 -10.89 15.98
C SER A 215 53.62 -11.48 17.34
N GLY A 216 52.50 -12.21 17.38
CA GLY A 216 52.08 -13.06 18.49
C GLY A 216 51.35 -14.32 17.99
N LYS A 217 51.63 -15.48 18.59
CA LYS A 217 51.11 -16.80 18.14
C LYS A 217 49.63 -17.02 18.52
N ALA A 218 48.91 -17.74 17.67
CA ALA A 218 47.56 -18.25 17.98
C ALA A 218 47.59 -19.55 18.82
N PRO A 219 46.57 -19.78 19.66
CA PRO A 219 46.18 -21.12 20.12
C PRO A 219 44.71 -21.49 19.78
N LEU A 220 44.49 -22.78 19.54
CA LEU A 220 43.21 -23.54 19.46
C LEU A 220 43.24 -24.64 20.56
N PRO A 221 42.19 -25.49 20.78
CA PRO A 221 40.73 -25.35 20.60
C PRO A 221 40.09 -25.15 22.02
N PRO A 222 39.16 -25.94 22.63
CA PRO A 222 38.18 -26.98 22.19
C PRO A 222 37.11 -26.47 21.21
N MET A 223 36.13 -27.21 20.66
CA MET A 223 35.52 -28.57 20.81
C MET A 223 34.33 -28.78 21.78
N TYR A 224 33.25 -29.35 21.21
CA TYR A 224 31.90 -29.59 21.72
C TYR A 224 31.77 -30.73 22.77
N GLY A 225 30.72 -30.71 23.60
CA GLY A 225 30.22 -31.89 24.33
C GLY A 225 29.08 -31.62 25.32
N GLY A 226 27.94 -32.32 25.15
CA GLY A 226 26.75 -32.31 26.03
C GLY A 226 25.74 -31.18 25.69
N TYR A 227 24.44 -31.42 25.55
CA TYR A 227 23.61 -32.62 25.84
C TYR A 227 22.89 -33.14 24.57
#